data_AF-M9LJ51-F1
#
_entry.id   AF-M9LJ51-F1
#
_cell.length_a   1.000
_cell.length_b   1.000
_cell.length_c   1.000
_cell.angle_alpha   90.00
_cell.angle_beta   90.00
_cell.angle_gamma   90.00
#
_symmetry.space_group_name_H-M   'P 1'
#
loop_
_entity.id
_entity.type
_entity.pdbx_description
1 polymer ?
#
loop_
_entity_poly.entity_id
_entity_poly.type
_entity_poly.pdbx_seq_one_letter_code
_entity_poly.pdbx_strand_id
1 'polypeptide(L)'
;MAYYGTTPLFAPGPNPRAPALPWRSDDFYAVDDRVRGGTSHSHMGIVQYPPNSRGEIIFSGFLDTTTLGGAGFASQASSKRFPVPLAKERFQGLRIVVRKQPSWTEPSNPPSDGSIPGGGKAPVTSFVFEIKTQEPPKRPDGRRESVVVWEWSFGIPQQDGVQDDRLNTQLTNDDFWVFDSTWDDFKPMYRGRPVDPDTAGEFKPEETYEWSLMARSNFQSQSGPFTLQLHSLSALPVRAELGASNARAVDVHEQTGPADAAWADEKGLPAHSFRAVGPAEGAPVARTTPSSGEYYGFALFIFATVLWIGWVLWALLPDSVLLAMGITWYPNREWAFLLPAWSLFAVLAVYAVFIATNLRNTPELDDIANVTDSHQNVLHVEMSPSAHTHLFEDQEKLRQSMHDIYDLPPTYVSRQTHL
;
A
#
# COMPACT_ATOMS: atom_id res chain seq x y z
N MET A 1 -13.97 11.12 -5.24
CA MET A 1 -14.30 9.83 -5.91
C MET A 1 -14.58 8.80 -4.84
N ALA A 2 -15.64 8.00 -4.96
CA ALA A 2 -15.73 6.78 -4.16
C ALA A 2 -14.83 5.76 -4.85
N TYR A 3 -13.81 5.24 -4.16
CA TYR A 3 -12.98 4.17 -4.71
C TYR A 3 -13.81 2.89 -4.74
N TYR A 4 -14.26 2.48 -5.93
CA TYR A 4 -15.08 1.29 -6.09
C TYR A 4 -14.36 0.05 -5.54
N GLY A 5 -15.13 -0.84 -4.92
CA GLY A 5 -14.60 -2.06 -4.32
C GLY A 5 -13.87 -1.88 -2.99
N THR A 6 -14.00 -0.73 -2.30
CA THR A 6 -13.54 -0.58 -0.91
C THR A 6 -14.72 -0.39 0.04
N THR A 7 -14.52 -0.69 1.33
CA THR A 7 -15.49 -0.35 2.38
C THR A 7 -15.08 0.97 3.03
N PRO A 8 -15.84 2.06 2.86
CA PRO A 8 -15.43 3.36 3.37
C PRO A 8 -15.58 3.41 4.90
N LEU A 9 -14.54 3.87 5.61
CA LEU A 9 -14.51 4.01 7.06
C LEU A 9 -14.77 5.46 7.47
N PHE A 10 -14.07 6.39 6.82
CA PHE A 10 -14.26 7.82 6.98
C PHE A 10 -14.20 8.53 5.63
N ALA A 11 -15.10 9.48 5.42
CA ALA A 11 -15.25 10.17 4.15
C ALA A 11 -15.66 11.64 4.35
N PRO A 12 -15.42 12.50 3.33
CA PRO A 12 -15.80 13.89 3.40
C PRO A 12 -17.31 14.05 3.26
N GLY A 13 -17.91 14.96 4.05
CA GLY A 13 -19.36 15.20 4.00
C GLY A 13 -19.99 15.28 5.38
N PRO A 14 -21.24 15.78 5.48
CA PRO A 14 -21.96 15.74 6.73
C PRO A 14 -22.53 14.32 6.98
N ASN A 15 -22.86 13.62 5.89
CA ASN A 15 -23.62 12.38 5.82
C ASN A 15 -23.02 11.49 4.71
N PRO A 16 -21.82 10.94 4.91
CA PRO A 16 -21.27 9.96 3.98
C PRO A 16 -22.16 8.71 3.94
N ARG A 17 -22.08 7.96 2.83
CA ARG A 17 -22.84 6.71 2.70
C ARG A 17 -22.34 5.70 3.73
N ALA A 18 -23.29 5.04 4.41
CA ALA A 18 -22.97 3.96 5.33
C ALA A 18 -22.11 2.88 4.64
N PRO A 19 -21.13 2.29 5.34
CA PRO A 19 -20.89 2.42 6.78
C PRO A 19 -20.03 3.62 7.21
N ALA A 20 -19.57 4.46 6.28
CA ALA A 20 -18.60 5.51 6.61
C ALA A 20 -19.14 6.54 7.61
N LEU A 21 -18.24 7.06 8.43
CA LEU A 21 -18.49 8.20 9.31
C LEU A 21 -17.94 9.50 8.70
N PRO A 22 -18.58 10.66 8.97
CA PRO A 22 -18.04 11.94 8.57
C PRO A 22 -16.79 12.28 9.40
N TRP A 23 -15.85 13.02 8.81
CA TRP A 23 -14.74 13.58 9.57
C TRP A 23 -15.21 14.59 10.62
N ARG A 24 -14.68 14.50 11.84
CA ARG A 24 -14.88 15.47 12.93
C ARG A 24 -13.55 15.69 13.63
N SER A 25 -13.11 16.94 13.76
CA SER A 25 -11.90 17.30 14.51
C SER A 25 -12.02 16.93 15.99
N ASP A 26 -13.21 17.12 16.56
CA ASP A 26 -13.49 16.90 17.99
C ASP A 26 -13.40 15.42 18.40
N ASP A 27 -13.38 14.52 17.43
CA ASP A 27 -13.17 13.10 17.66
C ASP A 27 -11.69 12.78 17.91
N PHE A 28 -10.77 13.74 17.83
CA PHE A 28 -9.33 13.54 18.01
C PHE A 28 -8.77 14.32 19.20
N TYR A 29 -7.74 13.76 19.82
CA TYR A 29 -7.01 14.41 20.89
C TYR A 29 -5.49 14.20 20.74
N ALA A 30 -4.73 15.21 21.16
CA ALA A 30 -3.29 15.23 21.01
C ALA A 30 -2.59 14.26 21.98
N VAL A 31 -1.62 13.51 21.46
CA VAL A 31 -0.68 12.67 22.20
C VAL A 31 0.72 13.01 21.69
N ASP A 32 1.22 14.18 22.07
CA ASP A 32 2.52 14.68 21.64
C ASP A 32 3.62 14.44 22.68
N ASP A 33 4.87 14.63 22.28
CA ASP A 33 6.02 14.49 23.17
C ASP A 33 6.09 15.50 24.33
N ARG A 34 5.20 16.50 24.35
CA ARG A 34 4.96 17.41 25.50
C ARG A 34 4.72 16.67 26.81
N VAL A 35 4.14 15.46 26.77
CA VAL A 35 3.97 14.60 27.96
C VAL A 35 5.29 14.12 28.56
N ARG A 36 6.39 14.25 27.81
CA ARG A 36 7.78 13.96 28.22
C ARG A 36 8.65 15.22 28.31
N GLY A 37 8.04 16.41 28.24
CA GLY A 37 8.74 17.68 28.23
C GLY A 37 9.29 18.10 26.85
N GLY A 38 8.87 17.45 25.76
CA GLY A 38 9.18 17.90 24.40
C GLY A 38 8.37 19.12 23.98
N THR A 39 8.67 19.66 22.80
CA THR A 39 8.00 20.85 22.24
C THR A 39 7.24 20.55 20.95
N SER A 40 7.25 19.31 20.47
CA SER A 40 6.43 18.91 19.33
C SER A 40 4.95 19.01 19.69
N HIS A 41 4.13 19.44 18.75
CA HIS A 41 2.71 19.56 18.97
C HIS A 41 1.94 19.29 17.69
N SER A 42 0.74 18.74 17.83
CA SER A 42 -0.18 18.51 16.73
C SER A 42 -1.55 19.11 16.98
N HIS A 43 -2.27 19.35 15.89
CA HIS A 43 -3.65 19.81 15.85
C HIS A 43 -4.43 18.98 14.84
N MET A 44 -5.73 18.82 15.09
CA MET A 44 -6.67 18.26 14.14
C MET A 44 -7.70 19.31 13.74
N GLY A 45 -7.79 19.60 12.44
CA GLY A 45 -8.71 20.57 11.87
C GLY A 45 -9.64 19.95 10.84
N ILE A 46 -10.63 20.73 10.38
CA ILE A 46 -11.48 20.39 9.25
C ILE A 46 -11.40 21.53 8.24
N VAL A 47 -11.03 21.23 7.00
CA VAL A 47 -11.22 22.15 5.88
C VAL A 47 -12.54 21.81 5.21
N GLN A 48 -13.44 22.80 5.19
CA GLN A 48 -14.72 22.70 4.52
C GLN A 48 -14.61 23.26 3.10
N TYR A 49 -15.19 22.56 2.14
CA TYR A 49 -15.33 23.03 0.77
C TYR A 49 -16.78 23.44 0.54
N PRO A 50 -17.07 24.52 -0.20
CA PRO A 50 -18.43 24.78 -0.65
C PRO A 50 -18.98 23.57 -1.43
N PRO A 51 -20.15 23.03 -1.08
CA PRO A 51 -21.03 23.45 0.02
C PRO A 51 -20.48 23.03 1.40
N ASN A 52 -20.53 23.95 2.40
CA ASN A 52 -19.98 23.87 3.79
C ASN A 52 -20.36 22.63 4.61
N SER A 53 -21.04 21.67 4.01
CA SER A 53 -21.31 20.36 4.55
C SER A 53 -20.20 19.35 4.29
N ARG A 54 -19.34 19.55 3.27
CA ARG A 54 -18.23 18.63 2.96
C ARG A 54 -16.93 19.13 3.56
N GLY A 55 -16.32 18.32 4.41
CA GLY A 55 -15.03 18.63 5.01
C GLY A 55 -14.06 17.46 4.98
N GLU A 56 -12.79 17.80 4.77
CA GLU A 56 -11.65 16.89 4.89
C GLU A 56 -10.92 17.17 6.19
N ILE A 57 -10.29 16.15 6.76
CA ILE A 57 -9.59 16.29 8.02
C ILE A 57 -8.13 16.68 7.77
N ILE A 58 -7.61 17.58 8.60
CA ILE A 58 -6.22 18.04 8.52
C ILE A 58 -5.52 17.70 9.81
N PHE A 59 -4.47 16.91 9.67
CA PHE A 59 -3.49 16.65 10.70
C PHE A 59 -2.29 17.56 10.47
N SER A 60 -2.05 18.52 11.35
CA SER A 60 -0.96 19.50 11.20
C SER A 60 -0.27 19.77 12.53
N GLY A 61 0.86 20.48 12.48
CA GLY A 61 1.57 20.93 13.67
C GLY A 61 3.05 21.17 13.42
N PHE A 62 3.83 21.03 14.49
CA PHE A 62 5.27 21.21 14.48
C PHE A 62 5.98 20.03 15.13
N LEU A 63 7.01 19.53 14.47
CA LEU A 63 7.85 18.44 14.95
C LEU A 63 9.23 19.00 15.36
N ASP A 64 9.53 18.96 16.66
CA ASP A 64 10.83 19.35 17.19
C ASP A 64 11.69 18.13 17.48
N THR A 65 12.99 18.25 17.21
CA THR A 65 13.97 17.21 17.54
C THR A 65 15.03 17.71 18.51
N THR A 66 15.06 19.01 18.82
CA THR A 66 16.11 19.62 19.62
C THR A 66 15.92 19.37 21.12
N THR A 67 14.67 19.44 21.60
CA THR A 67 14.33 19.39 23.03
C THR A 67 14.63 18.03 23.65
N LEU A 68 14.38 16.94 22.93
CA LEU A 68 14.55 15.58 23.43
C LEU A 68 15.77 14.87 22.80
N GLY A 69 16.81 15.62 22.46
CA GLY A 69 18.10 15.05 22.03
C GLY A 69 18.01 14.22 20.74
N GLY A 70 17.20 14.70 19.79
CA GLY A 70 16.98 14.09 18.49
C GLY A 70 15.70 13.26 18.35
N ALA A 71 15.05 12.95 19.48
CA ALA A 71 13.72 12.36 19.48
C ALA A 71 12.65 13.45 19.39
N GLY A 72 11.53 13.12 18.75
CA GLY A 72 10.36 13.99 18.67
C GLY A 72 9.18 13.24 18.08
N PHE A 73 7.98 13.50 18.58
CA PHE A 73 6.75 13.00 17.97
C PHE A 73 5.55 13.90 18.28
N ALA A 74 4.67 14.03 17.30
CA ALA A 74 3.40 14.71 17.40
C ALA A 74 2.32 13.78 16.85
N SER A 75 1.23 13.55 17.59
CA SER A 75 0.22 12.56 17.21
C SER A 75 -1.18 12.97 17.62
N GLN A 76 -2.17 12.60 16.81
CA GLN A 76 -3.59 12.74 17.11
C GLN A 76 -4.24 11.36 17.16
N ALA A 77 -4.79 11.00 18.31
CA ALA A 77 -5.51 9.76 18.52
C ALA A 77 -7.01 9.96 18.39
N SER A 78 -7.68 9.04 17.71
CA SER A 78 -9.13 9.06 17.58
C SER A 78 -9.82 8.47 18.80
N SER A 79 -10.83 9.17 19.30
CA SER A 79 -11.79 8.70 20.28
C SER A 79 -12.90 7.84 19.67
N LYS A 80 -13.02 7.82 18.33
CA LYS A 80 -13.98 7.00 17.59
C LYS A 80 -13.33 5.76 17.04
N ARG A 81 -14.00 4.63 17.23
CA ARG A 81 -13.64 3.37 16.56
C ARG A 81 -14.06 3.40 15.09
N PHE A 82 -13.51 2.48 14.30
CA PHE A 82 -13.99 2.25 12.95
C PHE A 82 -15.48 1.85 12.95
N PRO A 83 -16.26 2.27 11.95
CA PRO A 83 -17.69 1.96 11.89
C PRO A 83 -17.98 0.48 11.61
N VAL A 84 -16.98 -0.28 11.18
CA VAL A 84 -17.06 -1.72 10.96
C VAL A 84 -15.86 -2.43 11.59
N PRO A 85 -16.04 -3.65 12.14
CA PRO A 85 -14.90 -4.48 12.55
C PRO A 85 -14.05 -4.86 11.33
N LEU A 86 -12.75 -4.66 11.42
CA LEU A 86 -11.79 -4.92 10.34
C LEU A 86 -11.32 -6.39 10.33
N ALA A 87 -12.25 -7.33 10.28
CA ALA A 87 -11.97 -8.77 10.28
C ALA A 87 -11.09 -9.19 9.09
N LYS A 88 -10.00 -9.91 9.37
CA LYS A 88 -9.01 -10.36 8.37
C LYS A 88 -9.59 -11.27 7.28
N GLU A 89 -10.69 -11.95 7.57
CA GLU A 89 -11.39 -12.78 6.59
C GLU A 89 -12.08 -11.93 5.51
N ARG A 90 -12.42 -10.68 5.84
CA ARG A 90 -13.15 -9.75 4.97
C ARG A 90 -12.26 -8.70 4.35
N PHE A 91 -11.26 -8.25 5.09
CA PHE A 91 -10.37 -7.16 4.69
C PHE A 91 -8.92 -7.62 4.67
N GLN A 92 -8.16 -7.14 3.70
CA GLN A 92 -6.72 -7.41 3.56
C GLN A 92 -5.84 -6.23 4.02
N GLY A 93 -6.43 -5.04 4.25
CA GLY A 93 -5.70 -3.86 4.73
C GLY A 93 -6.49 -2.55 4.58
N LEU A 94 -5.78 -1.42 4.49
CA LEU A 94 -6.37 -0.07 4.49
C LEU A 94 -5.92 0.75 3.28
N ARG A 95 -6.78 1.69 2.87
CA ARG A 95 -6.50 2.73 1.88
C ARG A 95 -6.63 4.11 2.52
N ILE A 96 -5.57 4.91 2.41
CA ILE A 96 -5.56 6.33 2.79
C ILE A 96 -5.46 7.18 1.53
N VAL A 97 -6.31 8.20 1.44
CA VAL A 97 -6.31 9.15 0.31
C VAL A 97 -5.97 10.52 0.86
N VAL A 98 -4.87 11.09 0.36
CA VAL A 98 -4.27 12.33 0.85
C VAL A 98 -4.31 13.37 -0.25
N ARG A 99 -4.74 14.60 0.06
CA ARG A 99 -4.72 15.71 -0.89
C ARG A 99 -3.29 16.19 -1.13
N LYS A 100 -2.89 16.37 -2.40
CA LYS A 100 -1.54 16.83 -2.77
C LYS A 100 -1.25 18.27 -2.32
N GLN A 101 -2.23 19.15 -2.48
CA GLN A 101 -2.13 20.57 -2.09
C GLN A 101 -3.07 20.87 -0.93
N PRO A 102 -2.58 20.84 0.32
CA PRO A 102 -3.44 21.09 1.47
C PRO A 102 -3.91 22.55 1.48
N SER A 103 -5.20 22.76 1.72
CA SER A 103 -5.82 24.10 1.81
C SER A 103 -5.80 24.61 3.26
N TRP A 104 -4.66 24.54 3.92
CA TRP A 104 -4.51 24.86 5.34
C TRP A 104 -3.37 25.84 5.60
N THR A 105 -3.65 26.83 6.45
CA THR A 105 -2.64 27.74 6.99
C THR A 105 -2.51 27.44 8.47
N GLU A 106 -1.31 27.06 8.92
CA GLU A 106 -1.10 26.75 10.33
C GLU A 106 -1.37 28.00 11.19
N PRO A 107 -2.12 27.88 12.31
CA PRO A 107 -2.50 29.05 13.13
C PRO A 107 -1.31 29.79 13.75
N SER A 108 -0.17 29.12 13.90
CA SER A 108 1.04 29.67 14.50
C SER A 108 2.22 29.52 13.56
N ASN A 109 3.01 30.59 13.44
CA ASN A 109 4.28 30.52 12.71
C ASN A 109 5.26 29.60 13.46
N PRO A 110 5.92 28.67 12.76
CA PRO A 110 6.95 27.84 13.38
C PRO A 110 8.14 28.70 13.84
N PRO A 111 8.93 28.23 14.82
CA PRO A 111 10.23 28.82 15.12
C PRO A 111 11.07 29.00 13.85
N SER A 112 11.77 30.13 13.72
CA SER A 112 12.62 30.43 12.57
C SER A 112 14.08 30.00 12.79
N ASP A 113 14.30 28.82 13.37
CA ASP A 113 15.61 28.30 13.74
C ASP A 113 16.29 27.57 12.57
N GLY A 114 16.83 28.34 11.62
CA GLY A 114 17.66 27.82 10.53
C GLY A 114 16.87 27.41 9.27
N SER A 115 17.52 26.65 8.38
CA SER A 115 16.93 26.23 7.09
C SER A 115 15.86 25.15 7.24
N ILE A 116 15.95 24.31 8.28
CA ILE A 116 14.97 23.30 8.64
C ILE A 116 14.61 23.52 10.13
N PRO A 117 13.49 24.20 10.41
CA PRO A 117 13.05 24.44 11.77
C PRO A 117 12.94 23.15 12.62
N GLY A 118 13.29 23.21 13.90
CA GLY A 118 13.21 22.04 14.80
C GLY A 118 14.39 21.07 14.71
N GLY A 119 15.46 21.44 13.98
CA GLY A 119 16.79 20.82 14.07
C GLY A 119 17.00 19.47 13.37
N GLY A 120 16.05 19.02 12.55
CA GLY A 120 16.14 17.80 11.75
C GLY A 120 16.90 17.99 10.44
N LYS A 121 17.16 16.86 9.75
CA LYS A 121 17.91 16.84 8.48
C LYS A 121 17.07 17.24 7.26
N ALA A 122 15.75 17.06 7.33
CA ALA A 122 14.82 17.32 6.24
C ALA A 122 13.44 17.78 6.76
N PRO A 123 12.59 18.35 5.91
CA PRO A 123 11.19 18.63 6.27
C PRO A 123 10.42 17.34 6.55
N VAL A 124 9.35 17.45 7.34
CA VAL A 124 8.44 16.33 7.61
C VAL A 124 7.72 15.89 6.33
N THR A 125 7.94 14.64 5.93
CA THR A 125 7.25 14.01 4.79
C THR A 125 6.83 12.58 5.06
N SER A 126 7.32 11.95 6.13
CA SER A 126 6.91 10.62 6.55
C SER A 126 5.94 10.69 7.73
N PHE A 127 4.85 9.95 7.62
CA PHE A 127 3.77 9.84 8.59
C PHE A 127 3.55 8.39 8.97
N VAL A 128 2.93 8.17 10.14
CA VAL A 128 2.61 6.85 10.66
C VAL A 128 1.12 6.77 10.97
N PHE A 129 0.47 5.73 10.47
CA PHE A 129 -0.86 5.31 10.88
C PHE A 129 -0.72 4.21 11.94
N GLU A 130 -1.35 4.39 13.08
CA GLU A 130 -1.22 3.49 14.23
C GLU A 130 -2.54 2.81 14.56
N ILE A 131 -2.49 1.53 14.91
CA ILE A 131 -3.62 0.77 15.46
C ILE A 131 -3.22 0.13 16.79
N LYS A 132 -4.05 0.31 17.81
CA LYS A 132 -3.97 -0.38 19.09
C LYS A 132 -5.14 -1.36 19.17
N THR A 133 -4.84 -2.64 19.35
CA THR A 133 -5.85 -3.71 19.47
C THR A 133 -6.18 -4.06 20.92
N GLN A 134 -5.54 -3.38 21.88
CA GLN A 134 -5.71 -3.63 23.32
C GLN A 134 -5.94 -2.31 24.04
N GLU A 135 -6.81 -2.34 25.06
CA GLU A 135 -6.98 -1.22 25.97
C GLU A 135 -5.72 -1.05 26.83
N PRO A 136 -5.09 0.14 26.84
CA PRO A 136 -3.94 0.34 27.69
C PRO A 136 -4.30 0.31 29.17
N PRO A 137 -3.63 -0.54 29.99
CA PRO A 137 -3.94 -0.63 31.41
C PRO A 137 -3.65 0.72 32.08
N LYS A 138 -4.43 1.02 33.13
CA LYS A 138 -4.25 2.23 33.93
C LYS A 138 -3.48 1.89 35.19
N ARG A 139 -2.47 2.69 35.48
CA ARG A 139 -1.73 2.65 36.75
C ARG A 139 -2.61 3.13 37.90
N PRO A 140 -2.22 2.85 39.15
CA PRO A 140 -2.87 3.42 40.33
C PRO A 140 -2.93 4.96 40.33
N ASP A 141 -2.00 5.63 39.64
CA ASP A 141 -1.95 7.10 39.47
C ASP A 141 -2.86 7.62 38.34
N GLY A 142 -3.63 6.74 37.68
CA GLY A 142 -4.52 7.06 36.57
C GLY A 142 -3.83 7.19 35.20
N ARG A 143 -2.49 7.11 35.14
CA ARG A 143 -1.76 7.17 33.85
C ARG A 143 -1.92 5.87 33.07
N ARG A 144 -2.10 6.00 31.75
CA ARG A 144 -2.13 4.85 30.82
C ARG A 144 -0.72 4.29 30.69
N GLU A 145 -0.61 2.97 30.73
CA GLU A 145 0.62 2.26 30.38
C GLU A 145 0.75 2.13 28.86
N SER A 146 1.92 1.73 28.39
CA SER A 146 2.14 1.47 26.97
C SER A 146 1.69 0.06 26.64
N VAL A 147 1.10 -0.11 25.46
CA VAL A 147 0.80 -1.42 24.85
C VAL A 147 1.57 -1.54 23.55
N VAL A 148 1.55 -2.73 22.95
CA VAL A 148 2.00 -2.91 21.57
C VAL A 148 1.09 -2.09 20.65
N VAL A 149 1.71 -1.30 19.78
CA VAL A 149 1.07 -0.48 18.75
C VAL A 149 1.49 -1.04 17.40
N TRP A 150 0.55 -1.21 16.50
CA TRP A 150 0.80 -1.67 15.14
C TRP A 150 0.93 -0.44 14.24
N GLU A 151 2.12 -0.21 13.69
CA GLU A 151 2.48 1.01 12.95
C GLU A 151 2.62 0.71 11.45
N TRP A 152 1.89 1.46 10.61
CA TRP A 152 2.09 1.52 9.17
C TRP A 152 2.68 2.90 8.82
N SER A 153 3.91 2.93 8.32
CA SER A 153 4.56 4.16 7.86
C SER A 153 4.33 4.40 6.36
N PHE A 154 4.10 5.65 5.97
CA PHE A 154 4.00 6.06 4.57
C PHE A 154 4.60 7.47 4.38
N GLY A 155 5.21 7.70 3.22
CA GLY A 155 5.86 8.96 2.84
C GLY A 155 5.11 9.72 1.75
N ILE A 156 4.98 11.03 1.92
CA ILE A 156 4.49 11.93 0.86
C ILE A 156 5.63 12.12 -0.16
N PRO A 157 5.39 11.84 -1.46
CA PRO A 157 6.41 12.00 -2.48
C PRO A 157 6.97 13.41 -2.55
N GLN A 158 8.30 13.53 -2.62
CA GLN A 158 9.01 14.77 -2.94
C GLN A 158 9.48 14.73 -4.40
N GLN A 159 9.66 15.90 -5.04
CA GLN A 159 10.03 16.01 -6.47
C GLN A 159 11.28 15.19 -6.87
N ASP A 160 12.23 15.02 -5.96
CA ASP A 160 13.48 14.27 -6.17
C ASP A 160 13.64 13.07 -5.23
N GLY A 161 12.55 12.64 -4.57
CA GLY A 161 12.56 11.62 -3.52
C GLY A 161 12.33 10.21 -4.04
N VAL A 162 12.79 9.21 -3.27
CA VAL A 162 12.38 7.82 -3.46
C VAL A 162 10.87 7.73 -3.22
N GLN A 163 10.15 7.17 -4.19
CA GLN A 163 8.72 6.97 -4.10
C GLN A 163 8.41 5.86 -3.08
N ASP A 164 7.40 6.07 -2.24
CA ASP A 164 6.96 5.06 -1.29
C ASP A 164 6.35 3.85 -2.02
N ASP A 165 6.78 2.63 -1.66
CA ASP A 165 6.29 1.38 -2.25
C ASP A 165 4.77 1.18 -2.07
N ARG A 166 4.17 1.87 -1.10
CA ARG A 166 2.73 1.83 -0.79
C ARG A 166 1.93 2.86 -1.57
N LEU A 167 2.58 3.72 -2.34
CA LEU A 167 1.90 4.64 -3.22
C LEU A 167 1.28 3.87 -4.39
N ASN A 168 -0.05 3.84 -4.43
CA ASN A 168 -0.80 3.30 -5.54
C ASN A 168 -0.77 4.31 -6.70
N THR A 169 0.16 4.11 -7.62
CA THR A 169 0.36 4.96 -8.81
C THR A 169 -0.83 4.94 -9.77
N GLN A 170 -1.56 3.83 -9.84
CA GLN A 170 -2.71 3.69 -10.72
C GLN A 170 -3.91 4.53 -10.27
N LEU A 171 -4.07 4.70 -8.94
CA LEU A 171 -5.20 5.44 -8.36
C LEU A 171 -4.86 6.87 -7.93
N THR A 172 -3.57 7.17 -7.85
CA THR A 172 -3.06 8.53 -7.65
C THR A 172 -3.41 9.39 -8.88
N ASN A 173 -3.87 10.62 -8.64
CA ASN A 173 -4.26 11.56 -9.69
C ASN A 173 -3.76 12.98 -9.37
N ASP A 174 -4.18 13.98 -10.13
CA ASP A 174 -3.70 15.37 -9.95
C ASP A 174 -4.03 15.97 -8.59
N ASP A 175 -5.13 15.55 -7.95
CA ASP A 175 -5.59 16.07 -6.68
C ASP A 175 -5.11 15.26 -5.47
N PHE A 176 -4.91 13.95 -5.64
CA PHE A 176 -4.73 13.02 -4.53
C PHE A 176 -3.56 12.05 -4.72
N TRP A 177 -2.81 11.85 -3.62
CA TRP A 177 -1.99 10.66 -3.39
C TRP A 177 -2.86 9.56 -2.80
N VAL A 178 -2.72 8.32 -3.30
CA VAL A 178 -3.43 7.15 -2.79
C VAL A 178 -2.44 6.14 -2.26
N PHE A 179 -2.59 5.76 -1.00
CA PHE A 179 -1.74 4.77 -0.33
C PHE A 179 -2.55 3.54 0.05
N ASP A 180 -2.05 2.37 -0.32
CA ASP A 180 -2.63 1.08 0.04
C ASP A 180 -1.67 0.31 0.96
N SER A 181 -2.17 -0.16 2.09
CA SER A 181 -1.49 -1.14 2.94
C SER A 181 -2.24 -2.45 2.98
N THR A 182 -1.47 -3.50 3.26
CA THR A 182 -1.91 -4.80 3.73
C THR A 182 -1.68 -4.92 5.24
N TRP A 183 -2.29 -5.89 5.90
CA TRP A 183 -2.05 -6.14 7.33
C TRP A 183 -0.59 -6.48 7.65
N ASP A 184 0.18 -7.01 6.69
CA ASP A 184 1.60 -7.33 6.88
C ASP A 184 2.49 -6.08 6.98
N ASP A 185 1.98 -4.92 6.58
CA ASP A 185 2.71 -3.65 6.59
C ASP A 185 2.71 -2.99 7.97
N PHE A 186 1.80 -3.44 8.83
CA PHE A 186 1.70 -3.00 10.21
C PHE A 186 2.77 -3.72 11.03
N LYS A 187 3.77 -2.97 11.48
CA LYS A 187 4.87 -3.50 12.29
C LYS A 187 4.60 -3.28 13.79
N PRO A 188 4.84 -4.28 14.65
CA PRO A 188 4.58 -4.13 16.08
C PRO A 188 5.67 -3.29 16.74
N MET A 189 5.24 -2.31 17.52
CA MET A 189 6.09 -1.31 18.15
C MET A 189 5.70 -1.15 19.62
N TYR A 190 6.69 -1.08 20.50
CA TYR A 190 6.50 -0.81 21.92
C TYR A 190 7.34 0.38 22.33
N ARG A 191 6.67 1.46 22.75
CA ARG A 191 7.31 2.74 23.12
C ARG A 191 8.25 3.27 22.01
N GLY A 192 7.84 3.13 20.76
CA GLY A 192 8.58 3.59 19.58
C GLY A 192 9.78 2.70 19.18
N ARG A 193 9.89 1.51 19.77
CA ARG A 193 10.91 0.50 19.39
C ARG A 193 10.25 -0.70 18.72
N PRO A 194 10.85 -1.27 17.67
CA PRO A 194 10.39 -2.53 17.08
C PRO A 194 10.32 -3.64 18.12
N VAL A 195 9.25 -4.42 18.06
CA VAL A 195 9.05 -5.64 18.84
C VAL A 195 9.24 -6.83 17.91
N ASP A 196 9.83 -7.91 18.42
CA ASP A 196 9.90 -9.17 17.68
C ASP A 196 8.48 -9.69 17.40
N PRO A 197 8.10 -9.93 16.12
CA PRO A 197 6.79 -10.44 15.75
C PRO A 197 6.34 -11.69 16.53
N ASP A 198 7.27 -12.56 16.90
CA ASP A 198 6.96 -13.80 17.64
C ASP A 198 6.53 -13.52 19.10
N THR A 199 6.90 -12.35 19.63
CA THR A 199 6.59 -11.94 21.01
C THR A 199 5.55 -10.82 21.09
N ALA A 200 5.30 -10.13 19.99
CA ALA A 200 4.35 -9.02 19.91
C ALA A 200 2.89 -9.46 20.08
N GLY A 201 2.61 -10.74 19.91
CA GLY A 201 1.26 -11.29 19.81
C GLY A 201 0.69 -11.12 18.40
N GLU A 202 -0.56 -11.55 18.24
CA GLU A 202 -1.24 -11.49 16.95
C GLU A 202 -1.83 -10.10 16.69
N PHE A 203 -1.62 -9.55 15.49
CA PHE A 203 -2.32 -8.34 15.06
C PHE A 203 -3.79 -8.66 14.78
N LYS A 204 -4.71 -8.09 15.55
CA LYS A 204 -6.16 -8.31 15.42
C LYS A 204 -6.88 -7.00 15.06
N PRO A 205 -6.88 -6.58 13.78
CA PRO A 205 -7.49 -5.32 13.37
C PRO A 205 -9.00 -5.22 13.68
N GLU A 206 -9.71 -6.34 13.75
CA GLU A 206 -11.10 -6.42 14.22
C GLU A 206 -11.31 -6.00 15.68
N GLU A 207 -10.28 -6.14 16.52
CA GLU A 207 -10.27 -5.74 17.93
C GLU A 207 -9.72 -4.30 18.11
N THR A 208 -9.71 -3.47 17.06
CA THR A 208 -9.20 -2.08 17.15
C THR A 208 -9.88 -1.32 18.30
N TYR A 209 -9.06 -0.99 19.30
CA TYR A 209 -9.45 -0.19 20.46
C TYR A 209 -9.31 1.30 20.16
N GLU A 210 -8.19 1.69 19.54
CA GLU A 210 -7.81 3.08 19.24
C GLU A 210 -6.93 3.11 17.98
N TRP A 211 -7.02 4.19 17.20
CA TRP A 211 -6.15 4.44 16.06
C TRP A 211 -5.67 5.89 16.05
N SER A 212 -4.48 6.14 15.50
CA SER A 212 -3.83 7.47 15.51
C SER A 212 -3.12 7.77 14.19
N LEU A 213 -2.91 9.07 13.95
CA LEU A 213 -1.93 9.59 12.99
C LEU A 213 -0.76 10.20 13.76
N MET A 214 0.46 9.99 13.29
CA MET A 214 1.66 10.51 13.93
C MET A 214 2.65 11.05 12.90
N ALA A 215 3.27 12.18 13.23
CA ALA A 215 4.54 12.64 12.66
C ALA A 215 5.65 12.35 13.67
N ARG A 216 6.71 11.65 13.25
CA ARG A 216 7.81 11.20 14.12
C ARG A 216 9.15 11.67 13.56
N SER A 217 10.08 12.07 14.42
CA SER A 217 11.38 12.60 13.98
C SER A 217 12.30 11.59 13.28
N ASN A 218 12.07 10.30 13.51
CA ASN A 218 12.92 9.20 13.07
C ASN A 218 14.40 9.44 13.40
N PHE A 219 14.67 9.91 14.62
CA PHE A 219 16.02 10.24 15.13
C PHE A 219 16.70 11.34 14.28
N GLN A 220 16.06 12.52 14.25
CA GLN A 220 16.51 13.71 13.51
C GLN A 220 16.48 13.58 11.98
N SER A 221 15.84 12.56 11.41
CA SER A 221 15.72 12.50 9.95
C SER A 221 14.80 13.61 9.42
N GLN A 222 13.78 13.97 10.19
CA GLN A 222 12.82 15.01 9.82
C GLN A 222 12.39 15.90 10.99
N SER A 223 12.10 17.16 10.72
CA SER A 223 11.56 18.13 11.67
C SER A 223 10.81 19.26 10.96
N GLY A 224 10.24 20.17 11.76
CA GLY A 224 9.63 21.40 11.29
C GLY A 224 8.11 21.32 11.19
N PRO A 225 7.49 22.30 10.52
CA PRO A 225 6.05 22.31 10.32
C PRO A 225 5.62 21.15 9.40
N PHE A 226 4.45 20.58 9.67
CA PHE A 226 3.86 19.54 8.85
C PHE A 226 2.36 19.74 8.68
N THR A 227 1.84 19.31 7.53
CA THR A 227 0.42 19.31 7.22
C THR A 227 0.09 18.10 6.37
N LEU A 228 -0.93 17.34 6.78
CA LEU A 228 -1.46 16.19 6.08
C LEU A 228 -2.98 16.33 5.98
N GLN A 229 -3.50 16.52 4.78
CA GLN A 229 -4.93 16.64 4.54
C GLN A 229 -5.49 15.32 4.01
N LEU A 230 -6.28 14.62 4.82
CA LEU A 230 -6.87 13.33 4.48
C LEU A 230 -8.27 13.54 3.87
N HIS A 231 -8.43 13.04 2.66
CA HIS A 231 -9.71 12.98 1.97
C HIS A 231 -10.59 11.87 2.55
N SER A 232 -10.08 10.64 2.58
CA SER A 232 -10.84 9.47 3.01
C SER A 232 -9.95 8.36 3.54
N LEU A 233 -10.53 7.53 4.41
CA LEU A 233 -9.97 6.27 4.91
C LEU A 233 -10.94 5.13 4.57
N SER A 234 -10.44 4.06 3.97
CA SER A 234 -11.25 2.89 3.59
C SER A 234 -10.56 1.58 3.96
N ALA A 235 -11.35 0.53 4.19
CA ALA A 235 -10.86 -0.84 4.29
C ALA A 235 -10.85 -1.50 2.90
N LEU A 236 -9.77 -2.22 2.61
CA LEU A 236 -9.58 -2.97 1.37
C LEU A 236 -10.11 -4.39 1.57
N PRO A 237 -11.16 -4.83 0.84
CA PRO A 237 -11.66 -6.19 0.97
C PRO A 237 -10.67 -7.22 0.40
N VAL A 238 -10.72 -8.45 0.91
CA VAL A 238 -9.99 -9.58 0.33
C VAL A 238 -10.52 -9.82 -1.09
N ARG A 239 -9.62 -10.04 -2.07
CA ARG A 239 -9.94 -10.20 -3.50
C ARG A 239 -11.13 -11.13 -3.82
N ALA A 240 -11.42 -12.13 -2.98
CA ALA A 240 -12.57 -13.02 -3.15
C ALA A 240 -13.93 -12.30 -3.13
N GLU A 241 -14.07 -11.23 -2.33
CA GLU A 241 -15.34 -10.49 -2.21
C GLU A 241 -15.57 -9.51 -3.38
N LEU A 242 -14.52 -9.05 -4.09
CA LEU A 242 -14.68 -8.21 -5.29
C LEU A 242 -15.46 -8.92 -6.40
N GLY A 243 -15.28 -10.23 -6.55
CA GLY A 243 -16.03 -11.06 -7.51
C GLY A 243 -17.48 -11.27 -7.08
N ALA A 244 -17.73 -11.43 -5.77
CA ALA A 244 -19.07 -11.66 -5.23
C ALA A 244 -19.94 -10.40 -5.21
N SER A 245 -19.34 -9.20 -5.04
CA SER A 245 -20.08 -7.94 -5.11
C SER A 245 -20.54 -7.61 -6.54
N ASN A 246 -19.78 -8.01 -7.56
CA ASN A 246 -20.20 -7.87 -8.95
C ASN A 246 -21.29 -8.88 -9.34
N ALA A 247 -21.27 -10.08 -8.75
CA ALA A 247 -22.28 -11.11 -8.98
C ALA A 247 -23.61 -10.83 -8.26
N ARG A 248 -23.62 -10.10 -7.13
CA ARG A 248 -24.84 -9.80 -6.34
C ARG A 248 -25.63 -8.57 -6.82
N ALA A 249 -25.19 -7.88 -7.87
CA ALA A 249 -25.89 -6.72 -8.42
C ALA A 249 -26.95 -7.09 -9.48
N VAL A 250 -27.07 -8.37 -9.85
CA VAL A 250 -28.08 -8.85 -10.81
C VAL A 250 -28.80 -10.03 -10.17
N ASP A 251 -29.91 -9.78 -9.48
CA ASP A 251 -30.96 -10.78 -9.25
C ASP A 251 -32.26 -10.06 -8.86
N VAL A 252 -33.08 -9.78 -9.88
CA VAL A 252 -34.51 -9.51 -9.73
C VAL A 252 -35.23 -10.81 -10.12
N HIS A 253 -36.05 -11.27 -9.18
CA HIS A 253 -36.99 -12.39 -9.24
C HIS A 253 -37.41 -12.92 -10.62
N GLU A 254 -37.31 -14.24 -10.78
CA GLU A 254 -38.47 -15.03 -11.23
C GLU A 254 -38.42 -16.45 -10.65
N GLN A 255 -39.50 -16.86 -9.98
CA GLN A 255 -39.75 -18.22 -9.51
C GLN A 255 -40.47 -19.02 -10.61
N THR A 256 -40.05 -20.26 -10.87
CA THR A 256 -40.92 -21.45 -11.00
C THR A 256 -40.05 -22.71 -11.04
N GLY A 257 -40.33 -23.71 -10.19
CA GLY A 257 -39.68 -25.03 -10.20
C GLY A 257 -40.45 -26.05 -11.07
N PRO A 258 -40.41 -27.37 -10.76
CA PRO A 258 -39.31 -28.16 -10.20
C PRO A 258 -39.03 -29.45 -11.02
N ALA A 259 -38.01 -30.18 -10.57
CA ALA A 259 -37.82 -31.64 -10.68
C ALA A 259 -36.99 -32.23 -11.85
N ASP A 260 -36.11 -33.13 -11.42
CA ASP A 260 -35.67 -34.38 -12.06
C ASP A 260 -34.26 -34.45 -12.70
N ALA A 261 -33.37 -35.03 -11.88
CA ALA A 261 -32.52 -36.18 -12.17
C ALA A 261 -31.59 -36.20 -13.41
N ALA A 262 -30.34 -36.55 -13.08
CA ALA A 262 -29.52 -37.58 -13.73
C ALA A 262 -28.26 -37.12 -14.49
N TRP A 263 -27.13 -37.31 -13.80
CA TRP A 263 -25.92 -38.00 -14.25
C TRP A 263 -25.65 -38.10 -15.77
N ALA A 264 -24.62 -37.38 -16.24
CA ALA A 264 -23.53 -37.93 -17.08
C ALA A 264 -22.46 -36.86 -17.34
N ASP A 265 -21.38 -36.87 -16.55
CA ASP A 265 -20.05 -36.44 -17.01
C ASP A 265 -19.41 -37.61 -17.78
N GLU A 266 -18.66 -37.34 -18.85
CA GLU A 266 -17.19 -37.49 -18.88
C GLU A 266 -16.63 -37.43 -20.32
N LYS A 267 -15.58 -36.61 -20.50
CA LYS A 267 -14.30 -36.89 -21.21
C LYS A 267 -13.56 -35.56 -21.43
N GLY A 268 -12.30 -35.35 -21.08
CA GLY A 268 -11.26 -36.16 -20.43
C GLY A 268 -10.15 -35.18 -19.98
N LEU A 269 -9.37 -35.45 -18.94
CA LEU A 269 -8.10 -36.20 -18.91
C LEU A 269 -7.30 -35.63 -17.71
N PRO A 270 -6.26 -36.31 -17.19
CA PRO A 270 -6.30 -37.50 -16.36
C PRO A 270 -5.86 -37.22 -14.90
N ALA A 271 -6.40 -37.98 -13.96
CA ALA A 271 -5.97 -38.01 -12.57
C ALA A 271 -5.42 -39.40 -12.19
N HIS A 272 -4.29 -39.41 -11.48
CA HIS A 272 -3.88 -40.44 -10.52
C HIS A 272 -3.31 -39.68 -9.31
N SER A 273 -4.09 -39.16 -8.36
CA SER A 273 -4.80 -39.80 -7.23
C SER A 273 -3.91 -40.61 -6.28
N PHE A 274 -3.88 -40.21 -5.00
CA PHE A 274 -4.28 -41.06 -3.88
C PHE A 274 -4.74 -40.20 -2.69
N ARG A 275 -5.82 -40.65 -2.07
CA ARG A 275 -6.67 -39.99 -1.06
C ARG A 275 -6.51 -40.73 0.27
N ALA A 276 -6.66 -40.04 1.39
CA ALA A 276 -7.15 -40.64 2.64
C ALA A 276 -7.90 -39.59 3.47
N VAL A 277 -9.00 -40.02 4.11
CA VAL A 277 -9.87 -39.23 4.99
C VAL A 277 -9.83 -39.85 6.39
N GLY A 278 -9.73 -38.99 7.43
CA GLY A 278 -10.19 -39.18 8.82
C GLY A 278 -9.09 -39.25 9.91
N PRO A 279 -9.37 -38.95 11.20
CA PRO A 279 -10.24 -37.90 11.79
C PRO A 279 -9.40 -36.78 12.48
N ALA A 280 -10.09 -35.80 13.07
CA ALA A 280 -9.52 -34.62 13.73
C ALA A 280 -8.57 -34.94 14.91
N GLU A 281 -7.32 -34.45 14.85
CA GLU A 281 -6.52 -34.07 16.01
C GLU A 281 -5.27 -33.27 15.57
N GLY A 282 -5.05 -32.10 16.18
CA GLY A 282 -3.78 -31.37 16.19
C GLY A 282 -3.35 -30.68 14.89
N ALA A 283 -3.85 -29.46 14.64
CA ALA A 283 -3.18 -28.56 13.70
C ALA A 283 -1.74 -28.30 14.17
N PRO A 284 -0.71 -28.45 13.32
CA PRO A 284 0.64 -28.03 13.69
C PRO A 284 0.63 -26.50 13.75
N VAL A 285 1.13 -25.97 14.87
CA VAL A 285 1.48 -24.56 15.03
C VAL A 285 2.26 -24.14 13.78
N ALA A 286 1.66 -23.26 12.97
CA ALA A 286 2.35 -22.58 11.90
C ALA A 286 3.48 -21.78 12.57
N ARG A 287 4.70 -22.31 12.51
CA ARG A 287 5.88 -21.55 12.86
C ARG A 287 5.87 -20.35 11.91
N THR A 288 5.74 -19.16 12.48
CA THR A 288 6.23 -17.93 11.90
C THR A 288 7.68 -18.18 11.51
N THR A 289 7.90 -18.53 10.24
CA THR A 289 9.23 -18.40 9.67
C THR A 289 9.52 -16.91 9.67
N PRO A 290 10.58 -16.44 10.37
CA PRO A 290 10.99 -15.05 10.28
C PRO A 290 11.12 -14.68 8.81
N SER A 291 10.84 -13.42 8.47
CA SER A 291 11.15 -12.82 7.17
C SER A 291 12.57 -13.21 6.81
N SER A 292 12.66 -14.28 6.04
CA SER A 292 13.88 -15.04 5.87
C SER A 292 14.93 -14.18 5.13
N GLY A 293 14.45 -13.21 4.35
CA GLY A 293 15.26 -12.30 3.55
C GLY A 293 16.26 -11.46 4.33
N GLU A 294 15.97 -11.04 5.56
CA GLU A 294 16.87 -10.13 6.30
C GLU A 294 18.11 -10.85 6.85
N TYR A 295 17.91 -12.04 7.43
CA TYR A 295 19.03 -12.88 7.87
C TYR A 295 19.83 -13.43 6.69
N TYR A 296 19.15 -13.80 5.60
CA TYR A 296 19.85 -14.23 4.39
C TYR A 296 20.63 -13.09 3.75
N GLY A 297 20.11 -11.85 3.75
CA GLY A 297 20.84 -10.67 3.26
C GLY A 297 22.09 -10.37 4.09
N PHE A 298 21.98 -10.38 5.42
CA PHE A 298 23.14 -10.20 6.30
C PHE A 298 24.15 -11.35 6.18
N ALA A 299 23.68 -12.60 6.16
CA ALA A 299 24.56 -13.76 6.00
C ALA A 299 25.25 -13.76 4.63
N LEU A 300 24.54 -13.41 3.57
CA LEU A 300 25.09 -13.28 2.22
C LEU A 300 26.10 -12.14 2.15
N PHE A 301 25.85 -11.01 2.83
CA PHE A 301 26.80 -9.91 2.90
C PHE A 301 28.11 -10.33 3.60
N ILE A 302 28.04 -10.99 4.74
CA ILE A 302 29.23 -11.49 5.45
C ILE A 302 29.95 -12.53 4.60
N PHE A 303 29.22 -13.48 4.02
CA PHE A 303 29.78 -14.52 3.15
C PHE A 303 30.49 -13.92 1.93
N ALA A 304 29.83 -12.98 1.23
CA ALA A 304 30.41 -12.28 0.08
C ALA A 304 31.64 -11.45 0.48
N THR A 305 31.61 -10.82 1.66
CA THR A 305 32.75 -10.03 2.18
C THR A 305 33.95 -10.92 2.49
N VAL A 306 33.74 -12.08 3.13
CA VAL A 306 34.81 -13.05 3.41
C VAL A 306 35.38 -13.63 2.12
N LEU A 307 34.51 -13.98 1.16
CA LEU A 307 34.94 -14.43 -0.17
C LEU A 307 35.74 -13.36 -0.90
N TRP A 308 35.30 -12.10 -0.84
CA TRP A 308 36.00 -10.98 -1.47
C TRP A 308 37.37 -10.75 -0.85
N ILE A 309 37.50 -10.75 0.48
CA ILE A 309 38.79 -10.66 1.17
C ILE A 309 39.68 -11.83 0.77
N GLY A 310 39.16 -13.06 0.78
CA GLY A 310 39.89 -14.25 0.36
C GLY A 310 40.38 -14.17 -1.08
N TRP A 311 39.54 -13.69 -1.99
CA TRP A 311 39.86 -13.47 -3.40
C TRP A 311 40.98 -12.44 -3.58
N VAL A 312 40.90 -11.30 -2.89
CA VAL A 312 41.93 -10.25 -2.93
C VAL A 312 43.26 -10.75 -2.38
N LEU A 313 43.23 -11.45 -1.24
CA LEU A 313 44.42 -12.05 -0.64
C LEU A 313 45.05 -13.07 -1.59
N TRP A 314 44.26 -13.99 -2.16
CA TRP A 314 44.75 -14.96 -3.14
C TRP A 314 45.34 -14.27 -4.38
N ALA A 315 44.71 -13.22 -4.90
CA ALA A 315 45.17 -12.52 -6.10
C ALA A 315 46.50 -11.76 -5.87
N LEU A 316 46.69 -11.17 -4.69
CA LEU A 316 47.81 -10.23 -4.42
C LEU A 316 48.97 -10.82 -3.61
N LEU A 317 48.75 -11.84 -2.78
CA LEU A 317 49.83 -12.43 -1.96
C LEU A 317 50.86 -13.14 -2.83
N PRO A 318 52.18 -13.04 -2.57
CA PRO A 318 53.18 -13.79 -3.31
C PRO A 318 53.15 -15.29 -2.96
N ASP A 319 53.57 -16.14 -3.91
CA ASP A 319 53.51 -17.61 -3.79
C ASP A 319 54.24 -18.15 -2.54
N SER A 320 55.33 -17.49 -2.13
CA SER A 320 56.08 -17.86 -0.93
C SER A 320 55.24 -17.81 0.35
N VAL A 321 54.32 -16.85 0.45
CA VAL A 321 53.43 -16.69 1.61
C VAL A 321 52.32 -17.72 1.58
N LEU A 322 51.78 -18.03 0.40
CA LEU A 322 50.75 -19.07 0.24
C LEU A 322 51.31 -20.46 0.60
N LEU A 323 52.53 -20.78 0.15
CA LEU A 323 53.22 -22.03 0.49
C LEU A 323 53.57 -22.10 1.98
N ALA A 324 53.97 -20.99 2.60
CA ALA A 324 54.22 -20.93 4.04
C ALA A 324 52.95 -21.16 4.88
N MET A 325 51.78 -20.74 4.38
CA MET A 325 50.48 -21.05 4.97
C MET A 325 50.02 -22.49 4.71
N GLY A 326 50.79 -23.30 3.99
CA GLY A 326 50.48 -24.70 3.67
C GLY A 326 49.57 -24.89 2.47
N ILE A 327 49.28 -23.84 1.70
CA ILE A 327 48.45 -23.92 0.50
C ILE A 327 49.34 -24.33 -0.69
N THR A 328 49.30 -25.61 -1.04
CA THR A 328 50.16 -26.21 -2.08
C THR A 328 49.52 -26.24 -3.47
N TRP A 329 48.21 -26.00 -3.57
CA TRP A 329 47.49 -25.94 -4.84
C TRP A 329 46.43 -24.84 -4.82
N TYR A 330 46.39 -24.05 -5.90
CA TYR A 330 45.35 -23.05 -6.18
C TYR A 330 45.22 -22.84 -7.71
N PRO A 331 44.08 -22.32 -8.19
CA PRO A 331 43.87 -22.03 -9.61
C PRO A 331 44.89 -21.02 -10.17
N ASN A 332 45.05 -20.95 -11.50
CA ASN A 332 45.92 -19.94 -12.12
C ASN A 332 45.48 -18.51 -11.74
N ARG A 333 46.42 -17.63 -11.39
CA ARG A 333 46.13 -16.24 -11.00
C ARG A 333 45.48 -15.41 -12.09
N GLU A 334 45.57 -15.82 -13.36
CA GLU A 334 44.91 -15.12 -14.47
C GLU A 334 43.38 -15.05 -14.30
N TRP A 335 42.79 -16.01 -13.58
CA TRP A 335 41.38 -15.99 -13.24
C TRP A 335 40.98 -14.76 -12.39
N ALA A 336 41.95 -14.11 -11.72
CA ALA A 336 41.75 -12.88 -10.95
C ALA A 336 41.16 -11.74 -11.80
N PHE A 337 41.59 -11.62 -13.06
CA PHE A 337 41.09 -10.59 -13.98
C PHE A 337 40.09 -11.14 -15.00
N LEU A 338 40.20 -12.43 -15.37
CA LEU A 338 39.26 -13.04 -16.30
C LEU A 338 37.84 -13.09 -15.74
N LEU A 339 37.64 -13.44 -14.46
CA LEU A 339 36.29 -13.50 -13.87
C LEU A 339 35.57 -12.14 -13.91
N PRO A 340 36.17 -11.02 -13.44
CA PRO A 340 35.57 -9.70 -13.61
C PRO A 340 35.32 -9.33 -15.08
N ALA A 341 36.26 -9.59 -15.98
CA ALA A 341 36.10 -9.28 -17.40
C ALA A 341 34.91 -10.03 -18.03
N TRP A 342 34.79 -11.34 -17.79
CA TRP A 342 33.68 -12.14 -18.29
C TRP A 342 32.34 -11.78 -17.64
N SER A 343 32.34 -11.36 -16.36
CA SER A 343 31.11 -10.88 -15.70
C SER A 343 30.54 -9.63 -16.37
N LEU A 344 31.40 -8.73 -16.86
CA LEU A 344 30.97 -7.53 -17.60
C LEU A 344 30.26 -7.92 -18.91
N PHE A 345 30.82 -8.88 -19.66
CA PHE A 345 30.17 -9.41 -20.86
C PHE A 345 28.85 -10.12 -20.53
N ALA A 346 28.79 -10.86 -19.42
CA ALA A 346 27.56 -11.51 -18.98
C ALA A 346 26.45 -10.48 -18.68
N VAL A 347 26.77 -9.38 -18.00
CA VAL A 347 25.80 -8.29 -17.74
C VAL A 347 25.29 -7.69 -19.05
N LEU A 348 26.17 -7.38 -20.00
CA LEU A 348 25.77 -6.89 -21.32
C LEU A 348 24.88 -7.88 -22.07
N ALA A 349 25.18 -9.18 -21.98
CA ALA A 349 24.36 -10.23 -22.58
C ALA A 349 22.97 -10.31 -21.95
N VAL A 350 22.85 -10.14 -20.62
CA VAL A 350 21.54 -10.07 -19.93
C VAL A 350 20.69 -8.92 -20.47
N TYR A 351 21.28 -7.73 -20.65
CA TYR A 351 20.56 -6.60 -21.24
C TYR A 351 20.13 -6.88 -22.69
N ALA A 352 21.01 -7.48 -23.50
CA ALA A 352 20.67 -7.85 -24.87
C ALA A 352 19.50 -8.83 -24.92
N VAL A 353 19.50 -9.86 -24.06
CA VAL A 353 18.40 -10.83 -23.95
C VAL A 353 17.12 -10.17 -23.43
N PHE A 354 17.22 -9.29 -22.45
CA PHE A 354 16.08 -8.53 -21.94
C PHE A 354 15.44 -7.69 -23.04
N ILE A 355 16.23 -6.92 -23.79
CA ILE A 355 15.74 -6.11 -24.91
C ILE A 355 15.09 -7.02 -25.97
N ALA A 356 15.74 -8.13 -26.35
CA ALA A 356 15.19 -9.08 -27.32
C ALA A 356 13.87 -9.70 -26.83
N THR A 357 13.74 -9.99 -25.54
CA THR A 357 12.52 -10.55 -24.95
C THR A 357 11.40 -9.52 -24.93
N ASN A 358 11.70 -8.28 -24.56
CA ASN A 358 10.71 -7.20 -24.64
C ASN A 358 10.27 -6.98 -26.09
N LEU A 359 11.21 -6.90 -27.03
CA LEU A 359 10.89 -6.73 -28.46
C LEU A 359 10.04 -7.89 -29.00
N ARG A 360 10.29 -9.12 -28.55
CA ARG A 360 9.47 -10.29 -28.91
C ARG A 360 8.05 -10.21 -28.33
N ASN A 361 7.89 -9.62 -27.15
CA ASN A 361 6.61 -9.53 -26.45
C ASN A 361 5.82 -8.27 -26.79
N THR A 362 6.44 -7.29 -27.43
CA THR A 362 5.76 -6.09 -27.94
C THR A 362 4.91 -6.45 -29.16
N PRO A 363 3.59 -6.18 -29.15
CA PRO A 363 2.74 -6.38 -30.32
C PRO A 363 3.09 -5.43 -31.48
N GLU A 364 2.67 -5.77 -32.71
CA GLU A 364 2.83 -4.88 -33.87
C GLU A 364 2.08 -3.56 -33.64
N LEU A 365 2.55 -2.44 -34.21
CA LEU A 365 2.03 -1.09 -33.91
C LEU A 365 0.55 -0.88 -34.26
N ASP A 366 0.04 -1.67 -35.19
CA ASP A 366 -1.33 -1.69 -35.68
C ASP A 366 -2.24 -2.67 -34.91
N ASP A 367 -1.69 -3.41 -33.94
CA ASP A 367 -2.49 -4.29 -33.09
C ASP A 367 -3.37 -3.47 -32.14
N ILE A 368 -4.65 -3.83 -32.09
CA ILE A 368 -5.65 -3.20 -31.23
C ILE A 368 -5.32 -3.42 -29.74
N ALA A 369 -4.52 -4.44 -29.40
CA ALA A 369 -4.01 -4.65 -28.05
C ALA A 369 -3.12 -3.50 -27.54
N ASN A 370 -2.58 -2.65 -28.43
CA ASN A 370 -1.85 -1.44 -28.01
C ASN A 370 -2.78 -0.32 -27.52
N VAL A 371 -4.04 -0.35 -27.91
CA VAL A 371 -5.05 0.67 -27.55
C VAL A 371 -6.04 0.11 -26.53
N THR A 372 -6.25 -1.20 -26.53
CA THR A 372 -7.29 -1.87 -25.75
C THR A 372 -6.74 -2.99 -24.89
N ASP A 373 -7.29 -3.14 -23.68
CA ASP A 373 -6.93 -4.22 -22.76
C ASP A 373 -8.09 -5.20 -22.52
N SER A 374 -7.80 -6.28 -21.78
CA SER A 374 -8.76 -7.34 -21.46
C SER A 374 -9.93 -6.90 -20.58
N HIS A 375 -9.92 -5.67 -20.07
CA HIS A 375 -10.95 -5.08 -19.23
C HIS A 375 -11.69 -3.94 -19.94
N GLN A 376 -11.31 -3.62 -21.19
CA GLN A 376 -12.00 -2.61 -21.98
C GLN A 376 -13.32 -3.16 -22.52
N ASN A 377 -14.39 -2.40 -22.31
CA ASN A 377 -15.74 -2.75 -22.75
C ASN A 377 -15.91 -2.35 -24.23
N VAL A 378 -15.45 -3.19 -25.15
CA VAL A 378 -15.53 -2.91 -26.59
C VAL A 378 -16.96 -3.11 -27.08
N LEU A 379 -17.62 -2.02 -27.50
CA LEU A 379 -18.90 -2.08 -28.20
C LEU A 379 -18.68 -2.68 -29.59
N HIS A 380 -19.06 -3.95 -29.77
CA HIS A 380 -19.09 -4.59 -31.08
C HIS A 380 -20.20 -3.97 -31.95
N VAL A 381 -19.81 -3.11 -32.89
CA VAL A 381 -20.73 -2.56 -33.90
C VAL A 381 -20.67 -3.45 -35.14
N GLU A 382 -21.68 -4.31 -35.32
CA GLU A 382 -21.87 -5.02 -36.59
C GLU A 382 -22.35 -4.03 -37.66
N MET A 383 -21.50 -3.73 -38.65
CA MET A 383 -21.92 -3.00 -39.85
C MET A 383 -22.62 -3.94 -40.84
N SER A 384 -23.81 -4.44 -40.45
CA SER A 384 -24.68 -5.14 -41.39
C SER A 384 -25.43 -4.12 -42.26
N PRO A 385 -25.43 -4.23 -43.60
CA PRO A 385 -26.13 -3.29 -44.49
C PRO A 385 -27.64 -3.23 -44.25
N SER A 386 -28.21 -4.22 -43.57
CA SER A 386 -29.64 -4.34 -43.29
C SER A 386 -30.06 -3.81 -41.90
N ALA A 387 -29.12 -3.38 -41.05
CA ALA A 387 -29.43 -2.84 -39.72
C ALA A 387 -29.40 -1.30 -39.73
N HIS A 388 -30.36 -0.69 -40.43
CA HIS A 388 -30.64 0.75 -40.32
C HIS A 388 -31.52 1.05 -39.11
N THR A 389 -31.17 0.55 -37.93
CA THR A 389 -31.86 0.93 -36.70
C THR A 389 -30.98 1.96 -36.02
N HIS A 390 -31.48 3.20 -35.90
CA HIS A 390 -30.73 4.24 -35.21
C HIS A 390 -30.49 3.81 -33.76
N LEU A 391 -29.31 4.10 -33.19
CA LEU A 391 -28.98 3.72 -31.81
C LEU A 391 -30.05 4.20 -30.80
N PHE A 392 -30.67 5.35 -31.08
CA PHE A 392 -31.78 5.93 -30.30
C PHE A 392 -33.11 5.18 -30.41
N GLU A 393 -33.29 4.33 -31.41
CA GLU A 393 -34.46 3.48 -31.59
C GLU A 393 -34.29 2.15 -30.84
N ASP A 394 -33.05 1.68 -30.68
CA ASP A 394 -32.72 0.46 -29.95
C ASP A 394 -32.48 0.76 -28.45
N GLN A 395 -33.57 1.04 -27.73
CA GLN A 395 -33.55 1.48 -26.33
C GLN A 395 -32.83 0.51 -25.38
N GLU A 396 -32.75 -0.77 -25.73
CA GLU A 396 -32.12 -1.81 -24.91
C GLU A 396 -30.60 -1.75 -25.00
N LYS A 397 -30.05 -1.56 -26.22
CA LYS A 397 -28.62 -1.28 -26.42
C LYS A 397 -28.21 0.09 -25.93
N LEU A 398 -29.06 1.10 -26.10
CA LEU A 398 -28.81 2.44 -25.58
C LEU A 398 -28.70 2.40 -24.04
N ARG A 399 -29.53 1.61 -23.35
CA ARG A 399 -29.42 1.42 -21.89
C ARG A 399 -28.10 0.80 -21.43
N GLN A 400 -27.52 -0.11 -22.22
CA GLN A 400 -26.21 -0.68 -21.93
C GLN A 400 -25.05 0.30 -22.24
N SER A 401 -25.21 1.16 -23.25
CA SER A 401 -24.21 2.16 -23.66
C SER A 401 -24.27 3.47 -22.86
N MET A 402 -25.43 3.85 -22.29
CA MET A 402 -25.63 5.12 -21.56
C MET A 402 -25.09 5.10 -20.11
N HIS A 403 -23.90 4.56 -19.88
CA HIS A 403 -23.17 4.87 -18.66
C HIS A 403 -22.25 6.09 -18.79
N ASP A 404 -21.99 6.58 -20.00
CA ASP A 404 -21.53 7.95 -20.21
C ASP A 404 -21.89 8.42 -21.64
N ILE A 405 -22.55 9.59 -21.75
CA ILE A 405 -22.94 10.21 -23.05
C ILE A 405 -21.73 10.56 -23.93
N TYR A 406 -20.51 10.49 -23.38
CA TYR A 406 -19.27 10.87 -24.05
C TYR A 406 -18.58 9.72 -24.79
N ASP A 407 -19.02 8.47 -24.62
CA ASP A 407 -18.42 7.28 -25.25
C ASP A 407 -19.16 6.85 -26.53
N LEU A 408 -19.53 7.82 -27.38
CA LEU A 408 -20.05 7.51 -28.71
C LEU A 408 -18.88 7.27 -29.69
N PRO A 409 -18.90 6.18 -30.49
CA PRO A 409 -17.86 5.92 -31.48
C PRO A 409 -17.71 7.12 -32.43
N PRO A 410 -16.48 7.54 -32.79
CA PRO A 410 -16.24 8.70 -33.66
C PRO A 410 -16.98 8.65 -35.00
N THR A 411 -17.24 7.45 -35.50
CA THR A 411 -18.00 7.19 -36.73
C THR A 411 -19.46 7.63 -36.65
N TYR A 412 -20.06 7.68 -35.45
CA TYR A 412 -21.43 8.16 -35.23
C TYR A 412 -21.51 9.68 -35.10
N VAL A 413 -20.54 10.31 -34.43
CA VAL A 413 -20.46 11.78 -34.32
C VAL A 413 -20.30 12.42 -35.70
N SER A 414 -19.50 11.79 -36.58
CA SER A 414 -19.25 12.31 -37.94
C SER A 414 -20.45 12.17 -38.89
N ARG A 415 -21.45 11.30 -38.60
CA ARG A 415 -22.69 11.21 -39.40
C ARG A 415 -23.76 12.22 -39.00
N GLN A 416 -23.71 12.76 -37.79
CA GLN A 416 -24.66 13.79 -37.34
C GLN A 416 -24.42 15.16 -37.97
N THR A 417 -23.24 15.40 -38.54
CA THR A 417 -22.91 16.68 -39.19
C THR A 417 -23.29 16.75 -40.68
N HIS A 418 -23.85 15.68 -41.26
CA HIS A 418 -24.19 15.60 -42.69
C HIS A 418 -25.64 15.19 -42.99
N LEU A 419 -26.54 15.38 -42.03
CA LEU A 419 -27.99 15.45 -42.24
C LEU A 419 -28.47 16.81 -41.75
#